data_AF-A0A9E5IY31-F1
#
_entry.id   AF-A0A9E5IY31-F1
#
_cell.length_a   1.000
_cell.length_b   1.000
_cell.length_c   1.000
_cell.angle_alpha   90.00
_cell.angle_beta   90.00
_cell.angle_gamma   90.00
#
_symmetry.space_group_name_H-M   'P 1'
#
loop_
_entity.id
_entity.type
_entity.pdbx_description
1 polymer ?
#
loop_
_entity_poly.entity_id
_entity_poly.type
_entity_poly.pdbx_seq_one_letter_code
_entity_poly.pdbx_strand_id
1 'polypeptide(L)'
;HSHGNNTLEVIWTTIPVFIFLALAIYGNEQWTQMRLRTPPADALPVAVVGEQFGWNVRYPGPDGKLAKMTAAKVSKENPFGIDPQDPDGRDDFTTYGELVFPVGRPVRLYLSSKDVIHAFYVPEFRLYQDMVPGRVYDFVWFKAEATGYFQLACNQLCGQGHYKMFGKLSVVPEPEYEAWAKGKAPAATVSSEANSSTPVAVAGR
;
A
#
# COMPACT_ATOMS: atom_id res chain seq x y z
N HIS A 1 29.76 -51.49 17.53
CA HIS A 1 29.56 -50.13 18.07
C HIS A 1 30.39 -49.17 17.24
N SER A 2 29.76 -48.18 16.58
CA SER A 2 30.52 -47.09 15.96
C SER A 2 30.83 -46.06 17.05
N HIS A 3 32.10 -45.75 17.26
CA HIS A 3 32.51 -44.56 17.99
C HIS A 3 32.52 -43.36 17.01
N GLY A 4 32.35 -42.13 17.53
CA GLY A 4 32.30 -40.90 16.72
C GLY A 4 33.64 -40.51 16.10
N ASN A 5 33.63 -39.51 15.22
CA ASN A 5 34.82 -38.95 14.58
C ASN A 5 34.85 -37.43 14.82
N ASN A 6 35.60 -37.01 15.85
CA ASN A 6 35.70 -35.61 16.26
C ASN A 6 36.13 -34.68 15.12
N THR A 7 37.00 -35.13 14.21
CA THR A 7 37.44 -34.32 13.06
C THR A 7 36.29 -34.09 12.08
N LEU A 8 35.51 -35.13 11.78
CA LEU A 8 34.34 -35.01 10.90
C LEU A 8 33.26 -34.13 11.54
N GLU A 9 33.08 -34.27 12.86
CA GLU A 9 32.16 -33.45 13.66
C GLU A 9 32.51 -31.96 13.65
N VAL A 10 33.80 -31.62 13.78
CA VAL A 10 34.27 -30.24 13.64
C VAL A 10 34.01 -29.73 12.23
N ILE A 11 34.37 -30.48 11.19
CA ILE A 11 34.21 -30.05 9.80
C ILE A 11 32.74 -29.78 9.46
N TRP A 12 31.83 -30.72 9.77
CA TRP A 12 30.42 -30.55 9.43
C TRP A 12 29.69 -29.50 10.28
N THR A 13 30.32 -29.00 11.35
CA THR A 13 29.77 -27.93 12.18
C THR A 13 30.33 -26.60 11.73
N THR A 14 31.64 -26.51 11.55
CA THR A 14 32.34 -25.28 11.19
C THR A 14 31.98 -24.80 9.78
N ILE A 15 31.88 -25.69 8.79
CA ILE A 15 31.55 -25.30 7.42
C ILE A 15 30.16 -24.65 7.35
N PRO A 16 29.05 -25.26 7.85
CA PRO A 16 27.75 -24.61 7.87
C PRO A 16 27.73 -23.30 8.64
N VAL A 17 28.42 -23.21 9.79
CA VAL A 17 28.51 -21.96 10.56
C VAL A 17 29.06 -20.82 9.72
N PHE A 18 30.16 -21.01 9.01
CA PHE A 18 30.72 -19.96 8.16
C PHE A 18 29.86 -19.65 6.93
N ILE A 19 29.21 -20.66 6.34
CA ILE A 19 28.24 -20.45 5.26
C ILE A 19 27.09 -19.57 5.74
N PHE A 20 26.46 -19.90 6.87
CA PHE A 20 25.36 -19.11 7.43
C PHE A 20 25.80 -17.70 7.83
N LEU A 21 27.01 -17.54 8.38
CA LEU A 21 27.53 -16.22 8.72
C LEU A 21 27.70 -15.33 7.47
N ALA A 22 28.28 -15.88 6.40
CA ALA A 22 28.45 -15.15 5.14
C ALA A 22 27.08 -14.77 4.53
N LEU A 23 26.13 -15.71 4.50
CA LEU A 23 24.76 -15.45 4.03
C LEU A 23 24.04 -14.41 4.89
N ALA A 24 24.23 -14.42 6.21
CA ALA A 24 23.62 -13.47 7.11
C ALA A 24 24.14 -12.04 6.89
N ILE A 25 25.46 -11.87 6.72
CA ILE A 25 26.08 -10.57 6.43
C ILE A 25 25.55 -10.03 5.10
N TYR A 26 25.63 -10.83 4.04
CA TYR A 26 25.14 -10.45 2.71
C TYR A 26 23.63 -10.15 2.72
N GLY A 27 22.85 -11.01 3.36
CA GLY A 27 21.39 -10.85 3.47
C GLY A 27 21.00 -9.58 4.22
N ASN A 28 21.71 -9.24 5.29
CA ASN A 28 21.47 -8.02 6.05
C ASN A 28 21.73 -6.76 5.21
N GLU A 29 22.84 -6.70 4.48
CA GLU A 29 23.13 -5.56 3.60
C GLU A 29 22.04 -5.35 2.54
N GLN A 30 21.61 -6.42 1.87
CA GLN A 30 20.53 -6.37 0.89
C GLN A 30 19.20 -5.95 1.53
N TRP A 31 18.87 -6.51 2.70
CA TRP A 31 17.65 -6.16 3.42
C TRP A 31 17.63 -4.68 3.81
N THR A 32 18.73 -4.16 4.38
CA THR A 32 18.87 -2.75 4.75
C THR A 32 18.71 -1.87 3.53
N GLN A 33 19.38 -2.21 2.43
CA GLN A 33 19.25 -1.45 1.19
C GLN A 33 17.82 -1.45 0.65
N MET A 34 16.99 -2.47 0.87
CA MET A 34 15.61 -2.47 0.39
C MET A 34 14.62 -1.80 1.36
N ARG A 35 14.78 -2.04 2.68
CA ARG A 35 13.81 -1.63 3.71
C ARG A 35 14.08 -0.24 4.29
N LEU A 36 15.32 0.21 4.31
CA LEU A 36 15.69 1.51 4.91
C LEU A 36 15.88 2.62 3.87
N ARG A 37 15.36 2.46 2.63
CA ARG A 37 15.36 3.53 1.64
C ARG A 37 14.35 4.60 2.02
N THR A 38 14.82 5.83 2.19
CA THR A 38 13.92 6.99 2.32
C THR A 38 13.22 7.24 0.98
N PRO A 39 11.88 7.44 0.97
CA PRO A 39 11.17 7.87 -0.22
C PRO A 39 11.77 9.16 -0.80
N PRO A 40 11.98 9.26 -2.12
CA PRO A 40 12.37 10.51 -2.76
C PRO A 40 11.36 11.64 -2.48
N ALA A 41 11.84 12.87 -2.32
CA ALA A 41 10.99 14.02 -1.99
C ALA A 41 10.05 14.43 -3.15
N ASP A 42 10.42 14.11 -4.38
CA ASP A 42 9.68 14.35 -5.62
C ASP A 42 8.75 13.17 -6.01
N ALA A 43 8.67 12.14 -5.15
CA ALA A 43 7.84 10.97 -5.42
C ALA A 43 6.35 11.34 -5.49
N LEU A 44 5.65 10.81 -6.48
CA LEU A 44 4.19 10.94 -6.60
C LEU A 44 3.52 10.30 -5.38
N PRO A 45 2.84 11.06 -4.50
CA PRO A 45 2.14 10.48 -3.35
C PRO A 45 0.87 9.78 -3.83
N VAL A 46 0.63 8.53 -3.42
CA VAL A 46 -0.62 7.82 -3.72
C VAL A 46 -1.08 7.05 -2.49
N ALA A 47 -2.32 7.25 -2.08
CA ALA A 47 -2.91 6.50 -0.97
C ALA A 47 -3.63 5.25 -1.49
N VAL A 48 -3.40 4.13 -0.83
CA VAL A 48 -4.09 2.86 -1.11
C VAL A 48 -4.63 2.29 0.19
N VAL A 49 -5.93 1.98 0.19
CA VAL A 49 -6.62 1.39 1.33
C VAL A 49 -7.25 0.07 0.92
N GLY A 50 -6.86 -1.00 1.62
CA GLY A 50 -7.47 -2.31 1.48
C GLY A 50 -8.80 -2.37 2.23
N GLU A 51 -9.78 -3.00 1.60
CA GLU A 51 -11.06 -3.39 2.21
C GLU A 51 -11.49 -4.77 1.71
N GLN A 52 -12.40 -5.44 2.40
CA GLN A 52 -13.06 -6.65 1.91
C GLN A 52 -14.04 -6.30 0.78
N PHE A 53 -13.83 -6.62 -0.49
CA PHE A 53 -12.62 -7.19 -1.12
C PHE A 53 -12.23 -6.32 -2.32
N GLY A 54 -11.48 -5.26 -2.07
CA GLY A 54 -11.08 -4.30 -3.08
C GLY A 54 -10.07 -3.26 -2.59
N TRP A 55 -9.69 -2.39 -3.52
CA TRP A 55 -8.62 -1.41 -3.33
C TRP A 55 -9.18 -0.02 -3.57
N ASN A 56 -9.28 0.78 -2.50
CA ASN A 56 -9.57 2.20 -2.63
C ASN A 56 -8.26 2.93 -2.87
N VAL A 57 -8.20 3.75 -3.92
CA VAL A 57 -6.98 4.45 -4.30
C VAL A 57 -7.27 5.93 -4.41
N ARG A 58 -6.35 6.77 -3.96
CA ARG A 58 -6.46 8.22 -4.01
C ARG A 58 -5.17 8.85 -4.50
N TYR A 59 -5.30 9.77 -5.43
CA TYR A 59 -4.21 10.48 -6.09
C TYR A 59 -4.31 11.98 -5.83
N PRO A 60 -3.16 12.68 -5.82
CA PRO A 60 -3.11 14.13 -5.79
C PRO A 60 -3.77 14.71 -7.04
N GLY A 61 -4.36 15.89 -6.88
CA GLY A 61 -4.81 16.68 -8.01
C GLY A 61 -3.66 17.46 -8.68
N PRO A 62 -4.00 18.51 -9.46
CA PRO A 62 -3.01 19.37 -10.12
C PRO A 62 -1.99 20.04 -9.18
N ASP A 63 -2.29 20.18 -7.89
CA ASP A 63 -1.36 20.75 -6.91
C ASP A 63 -0.22 19.80 -6.51
N GLY A 64 -0.32 18.51 -6.88
CA GLY A 64 0.65 17.47 -6.60
C GLY A 64 0.74 17.03 -5.14
N LYS A 65 -0.18 17.49 -4.28
CA LYS A 65 -0.24 17.17 -2.86
C LYS A 65 -1.41 16.24 -2.59
N LEU A 66 -1.24 15.41 -1.56
CA LEU A 66 -2.23 14.43 -1.14
C LEU A 66 -2.65 14.75 0.28
N ALA A 67 -3.95 14.70 0.55
CA ALA A 67 -4.45 14.92 1.90
C ALA A 67 -3.83 13.94 2.91
N LYS A 68 -3.63 14.41 4.15
CA LYS A 68 -2.99 13.60 5.18
C LYS A 68 -3.92 12.50 5.70
N MET A 69 -3.44 11.27 5.62
CA MET A 69 -4.13 10.12 6.21
C MET A 69 -3.86 10.02 7.70
N THR A 70 -4.93 9.89 8.49
CA THR A 70 -4.86 9.60 9.92
C THR A 70 -5.58 8.29 10.21
N ALA A 71 -4.84 7.29 10.71
CA ALA A 71 -5.39 5.97 10.99
C ALA A 71 -6.63 6.01 11.91
N ALA A 72 -6.65 6.89 12.91
CA ALA A 72 -7.76 7.03 13.84
C ALA A 72 -9.07 7.56 13.22
N LYS A 73 -9.00 8.16 12.02
CA LYS A 73 -10.16 8.69 11.30
C LYS A 73 -10.68 7.72 10.23
N VAL A 74 -10.04 6.56 10.04
CA VAL A 74 -10.45 5.57 9.05
C VAL A 74 -11.79 4.96 9.46
N SER A 75 -12.78 5.02 8.56
CA SER A 75 -14.12 4.47 8.79
C SER A 75 -14.74 3.95 7.49
N LYS A 76 -15.99 3.49 7.55
CA LYS A 76 -16.71 3.03 6.37
C LYS A 76 -16.90 4.15 5.33
N GLU A 77 -17.22 5.35 5.81
CA GLU A 77 -17.47 6.56 5.02
C GLU A 77 -16.19 7.36 4.71
N ASN A 78 -15.12 7.14 5.51
CA ASN A 78 -13.82 7.77 5.33
C ASN A 78 -12.72 6.71 5.24
N PRO A 79 -12.63 5.94 4.13
CA PRO A 79 -11.68 4.84 4.00
C PRO A 79 -10.22 5.31 4.13
N PHE A 80 -9.91 6.54 3.74
CA PHE A 80 -8.56 7.09 3.80
C PHE A 80 -8.20 7.74 5.14
N GLY A 81 -9.18 7.93 6.04
CA GLY A 81 -8.95 8.63 7.31
C GLY A 81 -8.49 10.08 7.14
N ILE A 82 -8.98 10.75 6.09
CA ILE A 82 -8.60 12.12 5.74
C ILE A 82 -9.47 13.12 6.51
N ASP A 83 -8.90 14.28 6.83
CA ASP A 83 -9.68 15.40 7.32
C ASP A 83 -10.43 16.09 6.16
N PRO A 84 -11.76 16.22 6.18
CA PRO A 84 -12.49 16.90 5.12
C PRO A 84 -12.08 18.37 4.93
N GLN A 85 -11.47 18.98 5.95
CA GLN A 85 -10.99 20.37 5.90
C GLN A 85 -9.53 20.48 5.44
N ASP A 86 -8.85 19.36 5.14
CA ASP A 86 -7.48 19.38 4.61
C ASP A 86 -7.47 20.08 3.23
N PRO A 87 -6.79 21.23 3.08
CA PRO A 87 -6.73 21.92 1.80
C PRO A 87 -6.05 21.10 0.71
N ASP A 88 -5.09 20.24 1.06
CA ASP A 88 -4.36 19.39 0.12
C ASP A 88 -5.25 18.23 -0.40
N GLY A 89 -6.47 18.08 0.12
CA GLY A 89 -7.41 17.03 -0.29
C GLY A 89 -8.54 17.48 -1.22
N ARG A 90 -8.55 18.75 -1.64
CA ARG A 90 -9.69 19.36 -2.36
C ARG A 90 -9.76 18.98 -3.83
N ASP A 91 -8.62 18.75 -4.46
CA ASP A 91 -8.47 18.41 -5.87
C ASP A 91 -8.05 16.94 -6.09
N ASP A 92 -7.69 16.24 -5.01
CA ASP A 92 -7.52 14.79 -5.00
C ASP A 92 -8.67 14.07 -5.69
N PHE A 93 -8.37 12.99 -6.41
CA PHE A 93 -9.36 12.11 -7.00
C PHE A 93 -9.16 10.67 -6.56
N THR A 94 -10.21 9.86 -6.69
CA THR A 94 -10.18 8.45 -6.29
C THR A 94 -10.48 7.50 -7.44
N THR A 95 -9.92 6.31 -7.34
CA THR A 95 -10.25 5.16 -8.19
C THR A 95 -10.52 3.94 -7.31
N TYR A 96 -11.16 2.93 -7.90
CA TYR A 96 -11.48 1.68 -7.23
C TYR A 96 -10.96 0.50 -8.04
N GLY A 97 -10.04 -0.28 -7.44
CA GLY A 97 -9.46 -1.47 -8.08
C GLY A 97 -8.58 -1.17 -9.31
N GLU A 98 -8.31 0.10 -9.63
CA GLU A 98 -7.46 0.54 -10.72
C GLU A 98 -6.36 1.46 -10.19
N LEU A 99 -5.11 1.11 -10.48
CA LEU A 99 -3.92 1.86 -10.16
C LEU A 99 -3.20 2.20 -11.47
N VAL A 100 -2.85 3.47 -11.66
CA VAL A 100 -2.09 3.91 -12.83
C VAL A 100 -0.91 4.72 -12.35
N PHE A 101 0.28 4.36 -12.79
CA PHE A 101 1.52 5.01 -12.40
C PHE A 101 2.36 5.37 -13.63
N PRO A 102 3.06 6.51 -13.60
CA PRO A 102 4.02 6.84 -14.64
C PRO A 102 5.29 5.99 -14.53
N VAL A 103 5.81 5.54 -15.68
CA VAL A 103 7.12 4.88 -15.79
C VAL A 103 8.23 5.87 -15.47
N GLY A 104 9.28 5.43 -14.77
CA GLY A 104 10.48 6.25 -14.54
C GLY A 104 10.31 7.37 -13.51
N ARG A 105 9.14 7.51 -12.88
CA ARG A 105 8.89 8.44 -11.77
C ARG A 105 8.77 7.67 -10.44
N PRO A 106 9.43 8.11 -9.35
CA PRO A 106 9.22 7.51 -8.05
C PRO A 106 7.77 7.70 -7.57
N VAL A 107 7.19 6.67 -6.99
CA VAL A 107 5.85 6.67 -6.40
C VAL A 107 5.97 6.32 -4.93
N ARG A 108 5.45 7.19 -4.05
CA ARG A 108 5.36 6.95 -2.61
C ARG A 108 3.95 6.51 -2.27
N LEU A 109 3.84 5.34 -1.65
CA LEU A 109 2.57 4.76 -1.25
C LEU A 109 2.27 5.07 0.22
N TYR A 110 1.05 5.56 0.46
CA TYR A 110 0.44 5.64 1.78
C TYR A 110 -0.55 4.50 1.93
N LEU A 111 -0.15 3.46 2.66
CA LEU A 111 -0.92 2.23 2.77
C LEU A 111 -1.66 2.17 4.10
N SER A 112 -2.95 1.80 4.08
CA SER A 112 -3.74 1.53 5.29
C SER A 112 -4.76 0.43 5.03
N SER A 113 -5.41 -0.06 6.08
CA SER A 113 -6.57 -0.92 5.96
C SER A 113 -7.78 -0.33 6.67
N LYS A 114 -8.94 -0.50 6.05
CA LYS A 114 -10.25 -0.06 6.55
C LYS A 114 -10.89 -1.04 7.53
N ASP A 115 -10.61 -2.33 7.41
CA ASP A 115 -11.34 -3.39 8.11
C ASP A 115 -10.44 -4.46 8.75
N VAL A 116 -9.82 -5.34 7.97
CA VAL A 116 -8.98 -6.46 8.42
C VAL A 116 -7.57 -6.34 7.85
N ILE A 117 -6.65 -7.24 8.20
CA ILE A 117 -5.32 -7.18 7.61
C ILE A 117 -5.41 -7.58 6.12
N HIS A 118 -4.85 -6.75 5.26
CA HIS A 118 -4.60 -7.04 3.83
C HIS A 118 -3.09 -6.97 3.58
N ALA A 119 -2.63 -7.30 2.38
CA ALA A 119 -1.25 -7.04 1.98
C ALA A 119 -1.20 -6.52 0.55
N PHE A 120 -0.58 -5.36 0.35
CA PHE A 120 -0.28 -4.82 -0.97
C PHE A 120 0.88 -5.61 -1.57
N TYR A 121 0.60 -6.38 -2.63
CA TYR A 121 1.61 -7.23 -3.24
C TYR A 121 1.61 -7.13 -4.77
N VAL A 122 2.76 -6.74 -5.32
CA VAL A 122 3.05 -6.74 -6.77
C VAL A 122 4.33 -7.55 -6.98
N PRO A 123 4.23 -8.82 -7.43
CA PRO A 123 5.37 -9.74 -7.52
C PRO A 123 6.53 -9.20 -8.37
N GLU A 124 6.22 -8.59 -9.51
CA GLU A 124 7.18 -8.07 -10.48
C GLU A 124 8.01 -6.92 -9.89
N PHE A 125 7.43 -6.18 -8.95
CA PHE A 125 8.10 -5.08 -8.26
C PHE A 125 8.85 -5.55 -7.00
N ARG A 126 8.71 -6.84 -6.64
CA ARG A 126 9.12 -7.39 -5.33
C ARG A 126 8.62 -6.55 -4.17
N LEU A 127 7.43 -5.97 -4.34
CA LEU A 127 6.85 -5.00 -3.44
C LEU A 127 5.77 -5.69 -2.62
N TYR A 128 6.01 -5.82 -1.31
CA TYR A 128 5.10 -6.44 -0.35
C TYR A 128 5.01 -5.59 0.91
N GLN A 129 3.79 -5.24 1.32
CA GLN A 129 3.55 -4.63 2.61
C GLN A 129 2.18 -5.01 3.19
N ASP A 130 2.19 -5.56 4.40
CA ASP A 130 0.97 -5.76 5.20
C ASP A 130 0.33 -4.41 5.55
N MET A 131 -0.99 -4.36 5.41
CA MET A 131 -1.84 -3.21 5.66
C MET A 131 -2.72 -3.57 6.86
N VAL A 132 -2.35 -3.05 8.02
CA VAL A 132 -2.97 -3.37 9.31
C VAL A 132 -3.92 -2.23 9.69
N PRO A 133 -5.18 -2.52 10.04
CA PRO A 133 -6.10 -1.49 10.53
C PRO A 133 -5.51 -0.70 11.69
N GLY A 134 -5.74 0.62 11.71
CA GLY A 134 -5.19 1.49 12.74
C GLY A 134 -3.73 1.92 12.51
N ARG A 135 -3.16 1.66 11.32
CA ARG A 135 -1.82 2.16 10.94
C ARG A 135 -1.80 2.68 9.51
N VAL A 136 -1.13 3.82 9.31
CA VAL A 136 -0.73 4.30 7.99
C VAL A 136 0.76 4.02 7.81
N TYR A 137 1.12 3.36 6.71
CA TYR A 137 2.50 3.13 6.31
C TYR A 137 2.87 4.13 5.22
N ASP A 138 3.88 4.96 5.46
CA ASP A 138 4.28 6.05 4.57
C ASP A 138 5.73 5.90 4.06
N PHE A 139 6.42 4.82 4.38
CA PHE A 139 7.80 4.55 3.95
C PHE A 139 7.89 3.69 2.68
N VAL A 140 6.76 3.18 2.18
CA VAL A 140 6.74 2.29 1.01
C VAL A 140 6.83 3.12 -0.26
N TRP A 141 7.77 2.81 -1.14
CA TRP A 141 7.90 3.48 -2.43
C TRP A 141 8.54 2.55 -3.47
N PHE A 142 8.32 2.86 -4.74
CA PHE A 142 8.95 2.17 -5.85
C PHE A 142 9.15 3.12 -7.05
N LYS A 143 9.93 2.68 -8.03
CA LYS A 143 10.10 3.36 -9.32
C LYS A 143 9.99 2.29 -10.40
N ALA A 144 8.94 2.33 -11.20
CA ALA A 144 8.77 1.36 -12.27
C ALA A 144 9.74 1.67 -13.42
N GLU A 145 10.49 0.66 -13.87
CA GLU A 145 11.50 0.81 -14.93
C GLU A 145 10.96 0.54 -16.34
N ALA A 146 9.79 -0.08 -16.45
CA ALA A 146 9.14 -0.41 -17.71
C ALA A 146 7.63 -0.20 -17.63
N THR A 147 7.04 0.18 -18.76
CA THR A 147 5.58 0.22 -18.93
C THR A 147 5.01 -1.20 -18.97
N GLY A 148 3.76 -1.36 -18.55
CA GLY A 148 3.09 -2.66 -18.60
C GLY A 148 1.83 -2.71 -17.77
N TYR A 149 1.12 -3.83 -17.89
CA TYR A 149 0.00 -4.18 -17.02
C TYR A 149 0.47 -5.23 -16.01
N PHE A 150 0.15 -4.99 -14.75
CA PHE A 150 0.51 -5.81 -13.62
C PHE A 150 -0.73 -6.04 -12.75
N GLN A 151 -0.67 -7.08 -11.93
CA GLN A 151 -1.74 -7.41 -11.01
C GLN A 151 -1.32 -7.08 -9.59
N LEU A 152 -2.10 -6.22 -8.94
CA LEU A 152 -2.06 -6.05 -7.49
C LEU A 152 -2.85 -7.20 -6.87
N ALA A 153 -2.22 -8.02 -6.03
CA ALA A 153 -2.88 -9.09 -5.31
C ALA A 153 -2.93 -8.80 -3.81
N CYS A 154 -4.02 -9.20 -3.15
CA CYS A 154 -4.02 -9.30 -1.69
C CYS A 154 -3.25 -10.56 -1.29
N ASN A 155 -2.19 -10.41 -0.49
CA ASN A 155 -1.35 -11.53 -0.06
C ASN A 155 -1.38 -11.76 1.47
N GLN A 156 -2.49 -11.40 2.10
CA GLN A 156 -2.81 -11.75 3.49
C GLN A 156 -4.26 -12.23 3.54
N LEU A 157 -4.53 -13.35 4.21
CA LEU A 157 -5.87 -13.92 4.28
C LEU A 157 -6.84 -12.93 4.92
N CYS A 158 -7.70 -12.33 4.11
CA CYS A 158 -8.60 -11.25 4.51
C CYS A 158 -10.08 -11.65 4.51
N GLY A 159 -10.41 -12.94 4.40
CA GLY A 159 -11.78 -13.46 4.40
C GLY A 159 -12.18 -14.19 3.11
N GLN A 160 -13.47 -14.44 2.93
CA GLN A 160 -13.99 -15.35 1.89
C GLN A 160 -13.69 -14.91 0.45
N GLY A 161 -13.60 -13.61 0.19
CA GLY A 161 -13.26 -13.06 -1.13
C GLY A 161 -11.76 -12.86 -1.38
N HIS A 162 -10.88 -13.30 -0.46
CA HIS A 162 -9.44 -13.07 -0.52
C HIS A 162 -8.83 -13.44 -1.88
N TYR A 163 -9.16 -14.63 -2.41
CA TYR A 163 -8.65 -15.14 -3.69
C TYR A 163 -9.11 -14.36 -4.93
N LYS A 164 -10.07 -13.43 -4.80
CA LYS A 164 -10.59 -12.58 -5.87
C LYS A 164 -10.18 -11.12 -5.74
N MET A 165 -9.49 -10.76 -4.65
CA MET A 165 -9.14 -9.39 -4.32
C MET A 165 -7.93 -8.91 -5.14
N PHE A 166 -8.16 -8.64 -6.42
CA PHE A 166 -7.16 -8.13 -7.34
C PHE A 166 -7.41 -6.66 -7.69
N GLY A 167 -6.32 -5.93 -7.90
CA GLY A 167 -6.31 -4.61 -8.50
C GLY A 167 -5.60 -4.65 -9.85
N LYS A 168 -6.05 -3.81 -10.78
CA LYS A 168 -5.40 -3.56 -12.07
C LYS A 168 -4.32 -2.50 -11.86
N LEU A 169 -3.06 -2.82 -12.14
CA LEU A 169 -1.97 -1.85 -12.02
C LEU A 169 -1.34 -1.63 -13.39
N SER A 170 -1.52 -0.43 -13.94
CA SER A 170 -0.94 -0.03 -15.22
C SER A 170 0.24 0.91 -14.99
N VAL A 171 1.38 0.61 -15.60
CA VAL A 171 2.51 1.54 -15.71
C VAL A 171 2.54 2.08 -17.13
N VAL A 172 2.41 3.39 -17.27
CA VAL A 172 2.24 4.08 -18.55
C VAL A 172 3.26 5.20 -18.73
N PRO A 173 3.51 5.71 -19.95
CA PRO A 173 4.29 6.93 -20.16
C PRO A 173 3.71 8.13 -19.41
N GLU A 174 4.55 9.08 -18.97
CA GLU A 174 4.10 10.28 -18.23
C GLU A 174 2.96 11.04 -18.93
N PRO A 175 3.01 11.31 -20.27
CA PRO A 175 1.92 12.02 -20.94
C PRO A 175 0.58 11.28 -20.91
N GLU A 176 0.61 9.95 -20.91
CA GLU A 176 -0.59 9.11 -20.81
C GLU A 176 -1.15 9.13 -19.38
N TYR A 177 -0.27 9.08 -18.38
CA TYR A 177 -0.66 9.25 -16.97
C TYR A 177 -1.32 10.62 -16.74
N GLU A 178 -0.72 11.71 -17.23
CA GLU A 178 -1.28 13.06 -17.11
C GLU A 178 -2.64 13.18 -17.80
N ALA A 179 -2.78 12.62 -19.01
CA ALA A 179 -4.05 12.61 -19.74
C ALA A 179 -5.13 11.81 -18.99
N TRP A 180 -4.77 10.66 -18.44
CA TRP A 180 -5.66 9.84 -17.62
C TRP A 180 -6.09 10.56 -16.33
N ALA A 181 -5.16 11.21 -15.63
CA ALA A 181 -5.42 11.94 -14.38
C ALA A 181 -6.29 13.17 -14.62
N LYS A 182 -6.01 13.95 -15.68
CA LYS A 182 -6.80 15.15 -16.04
C LYS A 182 -8.27 14.85 -16.35
N GLY A 183 -8.57 13.61 -16.77
CA GLY A 183 -9.94 13.16 -17.01
C GLY A 183 -10.74 12.84 -15.73
N LYS A 184 -10.13 12.87 -14.54
CA LYS A 184 -10.78 12.54 -13.27
C LYS A 184 -11.34 13.79 -12.60
N ALA A 185 -12.58 13.70 -12.12
CA ALA A 185 -13.16 14.74 -11.28
C ALA A 185 -12.61 14.61 -9.84
N PRO A 186 -12.44 15.73 -9.10
CA PRO A 186 -12.11 15.69 -7.69
C PRO A 186 -13.09 14.79 -6.92
N ALA A 187 -12.56 14.02 -5.98
CA ALA A 187 -13.37 13.23 -5.08
C ALA A 187 -14.21 14.16 -4.20
N ALA A 188 -15.49 13.82 -4.00
CA ALA A 188 -16.30 14.55 -3.05
C ALA A 188 -15.63 14.48 -1.67
N THR A 189 -15.24 15.64 -1.12
CA THR A 189 -14.80 15.76 0.27
C THR A 189 -15.93 15.23 1.14
N VAL A 190 -15.64 14.24 1.99
CA VAL A 190 -16.60 13.54 2.86
C VAL A 190 -17.63 14.55 3.39
N SER A 191 -18.86 14.46 2.89
CA SER A 191 -19.90 15.45 3.16
C SER A 191 -20.19 15.51 4.65
N SER A 192 -19.95 16.66 5.28
CA SER A 192 -20.28 16.93 6.69
C SER A 192 -21.77 17.17 6.91
N GLU A 193 -22.64 16.40 6.27
CA GLU A 193 -24.09 16.48 6.44
C GLU A 193 -24.64 15.09 6.76
N ALA A 194 -24.41 14.67 8.01
CA ALA A 194 -25.40 13.84 8.68
C ALA A 194 -26.66 14.71 8.82
N ASN A 195 -27.53 14.62 7.82
CA ASN A 195 -28.85 15.22 7.84
C ASN A 195 -29.50 14.87 9.17
N SER A 196 -29.84 15.90 9.94
CA SER A 196 -30.48 15.81 11.24
C SER A 196 -31.79 15.02 11.09
N SER A 197 -31.74 13.72 11.36
CA SER A 197 -32.96 12.93 11.51
C SER A 197 -33.57 13.30 12.86
N THR A 198 -34.53 14.20 12.82
CA THR A 198 -35.49 14.45 13.90
C THR A 198 -35.98 13.10 14.45
N PRO A 199 -35.89 12.83 15.75
CA PRO A 199 -36.42 11.58 16.28
C PRO A 199 -37.94 11.56 16.10
N VAL A 200 -38.43 10.60 15.33
CA VAL A 200 -39.86 10.27 15.28
C VAL A 200 -40.23 9.70 16.65
N ALA A 201 -41.03 10.43 17.40
CA ALA A 201 -41.61 9.96 18.65
C ALA A 201 -42.46 8.72 18.37
N VAL A 202 -42.09 7.59 18.98
CA VAL A 202 -42.92 6.38 18.98
C VAL A 202 -44.05 6.59 19.98
N ALA A 203 -45.26 6.81 19.47
CA ALA A 203 -46.48 6.75 20.26
C ALA A 203 -46.76 5.28 20.63
N GLY A 204 -46.91 5.02 21.93
CA GLY A 204 -47.09 3.69 22.48
C GLY A 204 -48.41 2.99 22.11
N ARG A 205 -48.41 1.69 22.37
CA ARG A 205 -49.57 0.90 22.76
C ARG A 205 -49.18 0.04 23.95
#